data_AF-A0AAD6NZD4-F1
#
_entry.id   AF-A0AAD6NZD4-F1
#
_cell.length_a   1.000
_cell.length_b   1.000
_cell.length_c   1.000
_cell.angle_alpha   90.00
_cell.angle_beta   90.00
_cell.angle_gamma   90.00
#
_symmetry.space_group_name_H-M   'P 1'
#
loop_
_entity.id
_entity.type
_entity.pdbx_description
1 polymer ?
#
loop_
_entity_poly.entity_id
_entity_poly.type
_entity_poly.pdbx_seq_one_letter_code
_entity_poly.pdbx_strand_id
1 'polypeptide(L)'
;MTRPENDPITLSNNLLHSLLDQQIPLIQSFKGKWSLIKSKLADLQAQLNDFSELQTSITNSLSLDLLHSISQTLNDAHLLAEKCLDTNLTEGKLKTQSDIDSILAKLNQNVKDCEVLIKSGVLQDGILSGSGSKRELVRAEFRNLITRLQIGSTESKNAAMDTVLSLIQEDDKNVMIAVAQGIVPVLARLLDCNSCLDIKEKSVAAISKISMVDSSKHVLIAEGLLLLNQLIRILESGSWFAKEKACIALQAFKLFERECKGNWV
;
A
#
# COMPACT_ATOMS: atom_id res chain seq x y z
N MET A 1 -8.26 30.52 15.10
CA MET A 1 -8.39 29.61 13.94
C MET A 1 -9.08 28.37 14.47
N THR A 2 -10.40 28.35 14.42
CA THR A 2 -11.25 27.29 14.95
C THR A 2 -11.05 26.03 14.11
N ARG A 3 -10.51 24.98 14.75
CA ARG A 3 -10.39 23.64 14.17
C ARG A 3 -11.81 23.20 13.75
N PRO A 4 -12.06 22.78 12.50
CA PRO A 4 -13.40 22.39 12.08
C PRO A 4 -13.89 21.23 12.94
N GLU A 5 -15.16 21.28 13.37
CA GLU A 5 -15.83 20.29 14.25
C GLU A 5 -15.87 18.85 13.67
N ASN A 6 -15.27 18.61 12.49
CA ASN A 6 -15.19 17.32 11.79
C ASN A 6 -13.75 16.96 11.36
N ASP A 7 -12.75 17.20 12.21
CA ASP A 7 -11.41 16.66 11.97
C ASP A 7 -11.46 15.10 12.03
N PRO A 8 -11.17 14.37 10.92
CA PRO A 8 -11.30 12.92 10.88
C PRO A 8 -10.40 12.20 11.90
N ILE A 9 -9.30 12.84 12.32
CA ILE A 9 -8.43 12.34 13.40
C ILE A 9 -9.19 12.39 14.73
N THR A 10 -9.86 13.51 15.02
CA THR A 10 -10.62 13.69 16.27
C THR A 10 -11.80 12.73 16.33
N LEU A 11 -12.52 12.56 15.21
CA LEU A 11 -13.60 11.56 15.09
C LEU A 11 -13.10 10.14 15.35
N SER A 12 -11.99 9.76 14.71
CA SER A 12 -11.38 8.43 14.86
C SER A 12 -10.95 8.16 16.31
N ASN A 13 -10.34 9.15 16.97
CA ASN A 13 -9.95 9.03 18.38
C ASN A 13 -11.15 8.87 19.32
N ASN A 14 -12.23 9.62 19.10
CA ASN A 14 -13.46 9.47 19.89
C ASN A 14 -14.08 8.08 19.74
N LEU A 15 -14.14 7.55 18.51
CA LEU A 15 -14.64 6.20 18.24
C LEU A 15 -13.76 5.13 18.88
N LEU A 16 -12.43 5.30 18.82
CA LEU A 16 -11.47 4.39 19.45
C LEU A 16 -11.68 4.31 20.96
N HIS A 17 -11.82 5.45 21.65
CA HIS A 17 -12.08 5.47 23.08
C HIS A 17 -13.40 4.80 23.44
N SER A 18 -14.48 5.09 22.71
CA SER A 18 -15.76 4.43 22.96
C SER A 18 -15.70 2.90 22.76
N LEU A 19 -15.03 2.44 21.70
CA LEU A 19 -14.86 1.02 21.42
C LEU A 19 -14.02 0.29 22.49
N LEU A 20 -12.82 0.83 22.78
CA LEU A 20 -11.83 0.19 23.65
C LEU A 20 -12.28 0.16 25.12
N ASP A 21 -12.84 1.27 25.60
CA ASP A 21 -13.10 1.49 27.02
C ASP A 21 -14.55 1.19 27.42
N GLN A 22 -15.52 1.40 26.53
CA GLN A 22 -16.95 1.30 26.88
C GLN A 22 -17.62 0.05 26.32
N GLN A 23 -17.39 -0.30 25.05
CA GLN A 23 -18.17 -1.34 24.37
C GLN A 23 -17.54 -2.73 24.46
N ILE A 24 -16.31 -2.90 23.95
CA ILE A 24 -15.65 -4.21 23.85
C ILE A 24 -15.61 -4.98 25.19
N PRO A 25 -15.35 -4.34 26.35
CA PRO A 25 -15.34 -5.04 27.64
C PRO A 25 -16.68 -5.68 28.04
N LEU A 26 -17.80 -5.13 27.55
CA LEU A 26 -19.16 -5.59 27.89
C LEU A 26 -19.61 -6.76 27.00
N ILE A 27 -19.02 -6.92 25.82
CA ILE A 27 -19.40 -7.95 24.84
C ILE A 27 -19.11 -9.35 25.38
N GLN A 28 -20.15 -10.17 25.45
CA GLN A 28 -20.04 -11.57 25.89
C GLN A 28 -19.89 -12.57 24.72
N SER A 29 -20.29 -12.17 23.51
CA SER A 29 -20.22 -13.00 22.29
C SER A 29 -18.87 -12.83 21.57
N PHE A 30 -18.41 -13.85 20.85
CA PHE A 30 -17.20 -13.79 20.00
C PHE A 30 -15.93 -13.22 20.66
N LYS A 31 -15.74 -13.41 21.99
CA LYS A 31 -14.66 -12.80 22.79
C LYS A 31 -13.27 -12.87 22.16
N GLY A 32 -12.91 -14.02 21.57
CA GLY A 32 -11.62 -14.20 20.91
C GLY A 32 -11.42 -13.29 19.69
N LYS A 33 -12.46 -13.05 18.88
CA LYS A 33 -12.37 -12.15 17.73
C LYS A 33 -12.33 -10.69 18.17
N TRP A 34 -13.14 -10.34 19.18
CA TRP A 34 -13.12 -9.00 19.77
C TRP A 34 -11.80 -8.68 20.48
N SER A 35 -11.08 -9.68 21.03
CA SER A 35 -9.72 -9.46 21.55
C SER A 35 -8.70 -9.16 20.44
N LEU A 36 -8.85 -9.78 19.25
CA LEU A 36 -8.01 -9.46 18.09
C LEU A 36 -8.30 -8.05 17.58
N ILE A 37 -9.59 -7.69 17.49
CA ILE A 37 -10.02 -6.32 17.14
C ILE A 37 -9.43 -5.32 18.14
N LYS A 38 -9.55 -5.58 19.45
CA LYS A 38 -8.98 -4.72 20.50
C LYS A 38 -7.49 -4.46 20.30
N SER A 39 -6.71 -5.50 19.99
CA SER A 39 -5.28 -5.36 19.68
C SER A 39 -5.05 -4.43 18.48
N LYS A 40 -5.84 -4.58 17.41
CA LYS A 40 -5.70 -3.74 16.21
C LYS A 40 -6.14 -2.30 16.42
N LEU A 41 -7.15 -2.07 17.25
CA LEU A 41 -7.56 -0.73 17.65
C LEU A 41 -6.47 -0.04 18.48
N ALA A 42 -5.76 -0.78 19.35
CA ALA A 42 -4.62 -0.23 20.08
C ALA A 42 -3.44 0.13 19.16
N ASP A 43 -3.11 -0.73 18.20
CA ASP A 43 -2.09 -0.44 17.17
C ASP A 43 -2.44 0.85 16.41
N LEU A 44 -3.70 0.96 15.98
CA LEU A 44 -4.22 2.12 15.25
C LEU A 44 -4.23 3.40 16.09
N GLN A 45 -4.54 3.31 17.38
CA GLN A 45 -4.50 4.43 18.31
C GLN A 45 -3.07 4.99 18.45
N ALA A 46 -2.07 4.12 18.55
CA ALA A 46 -0.67 4.55 18.58
C ALA A 46 -0.28 5.28 17.29
N GLN A 47 -0.65 4.72 16.13
CA GLN A 47 -0.36 5.32 14.83
C GLN A 47 -1.06 6.69 14.64
N LEU A 48 -2.33 6.83 15.05
CA LEU A 48 -3.06 8.10 14.95
C LEU A 48 -2.46 9.22 15.81
N ASN A 49 -1.82 8.88 16.94
CA ASN A 49 -1.06 9.85 17.71
C ASN A 49 0.13 10.37 16.90
N ASP A 50 0.88 9.49 16.23
CA ASP A 50 1.97 9.90 15.33
C ASP A 50 1.45 10.79 14.19
N PHE A 51 0.27 10.50 13.63
CA PHE A 51 -0.36 11.35 12.61
C PHE A 51 -0.70 12.76 13.11
N SER A 52 -1.11 12.89 14.38
CA SER A 52 -1.45 14.19 14.96
C SER A 52 -0.22 15.06 15.21
N GLU A 53 0.97 14.48 15.33
CA GLU A 53 2.23 15.20 15.42
C GLU A 53 2.70 15.71 14.04
N LEU A 54 2.29 15.05 12.97
CA LEU A 54 2.63 15.40 11.58
C LEU A 54 1.67 16.46 11.02
N GLN A 55 2.10 17.72 11.02
CA GLN A 55 1.32 18.92 10.61
C GLN A 55 0.73 18.88 9.17
N THR A 56 1.16 17.94 8.32
CA THR A 56 0.75 17.79 6.91
C THR A 56 -0.25 16.65 6.67
N SER A 57 -0.64 15.90 7.71
CA SER A 57 -1.57 14.76 7.61
C SER A 57 -2.98 15.17 7.12
N ILE A 58 -3.33 16.44 7.21
CA ILE A 58 -4.63 16.98 6.78
C ILE A 58 -4.56 17.58 5.36
N THR A 59 -3.36 17.77 4.80
CA THR A 59 -3.20 18.41 3.47
C THR A 59 -2.84 17.44 2.36
N ASN A 60 -2.33 16.24 2.70
CA ASN A 60 -2.05 15.21 1.71
C ASN A 60 -3.33 14.42 1.39
N SER A 61 -3.67 14.28 0.11
CA SER A 61 -4.89 13.58 -0.30
C SER A 61 -4.91 12.12 0.17
N LEU A 62 -3.76 11.42 0.17
CA LEU A 62 -3.66 10.02 0.57
C LEU A 62 -3.88 9.82 2.07
N SER A 63 -3.39 10.76 2.90
CA SER A 63 -3.61 10.68 4.34
C SER A 63 -5.08 10.96 4.66
N LEU A 64 -5.72 11.90 3.97
CA LEU A 64 -7.16 12.15 4.12
C LEU A 64 -7.98 10.93 3.71
N ASP A 65 -7.70 10.32 2.56
CA ASP A 65 -8.39 9.11 2.09
C ASP A 65 -8.26 7.97 3.12
N LEU A 66 -7.06 7.77 3.67
CA LEU A 66 -6.80 6.78 4.71
C LEU A 66 -7.56 7.09 6.02
N LEU A 67 -7.54 8.35 6.46
CA LEU A 67 -8.26 8.79 7.66
C LEU A 67 -9.78 8.62 7.53
N HIS A 68 -10.33 8.84 6.33
CA HIS A 68 -11.73 8.55 6.04
C HIS A 68 -12.02 7.05 6.07
N SER A 69 -11.17 6.21 5.48
CA SER A 69 -11.28 4.74 5.54
C SER A 69 -11.26 4.22 6.98
N ILE A 70 -10.38 4.78 7.81
CA ILE A 70 -10.28 4.50 9.25
C ILE A 70 -11.57 4.88 9.95
N SER A 71 -12.03 6.12 9.78
CA SER A 71 -13.27 6.63 10.40
C SER A 71 -14.47 5.74 10.06
N GLN A 72 -14.60 5.35 8.80
CA GLN A 72 -15.67 4.45 8.35
C GLN A 72 -15.56 3.06 9.00
N THR A 73 -14.36 2.48 9.04
CA THR A 73 -14.15 1.15 9.63
C THR A 73 -14.41 1.16 11.14
N LEU A 74 -14.03 2.23 11.85
CA LEU A 74 -14.31 2.41 13.26
C LEU A 74 -15.81 2.58 13.53
N ASN A 75 -16.53 3.31 12.67
CA ASN A 75 -17.97 3.45 12.77
C ASN A 75 -18.69 2.11 12.51
N ASP A 76 -18.27 1.35 11.49
CA ASP A 76 -18.76 -0.01 11.25
C ASP A 76 -18.53 -0.90 12.49
N ALA A 77 -17.36 -0.79 13.12
CA ALA A 77 -16.99 -1.56 14.31
C ALA A 77 -17.85 -1.19 15.52
N HIS A 78 -18.15 0.10 15.68
CA HIS A 78 -19.03 0.62 16.73
C HIS A 78 -20.45 0.06 16.59
N LEU A 79 -21.03 0.18 15.40
CA LEU A 79 -22.38 -0.36 15.13
C LEU A 79 -22.44 -1.88 15.32
N LEU A 80 -21.38 -2.61 14.94
CA LEU A 80 -21.34 -4.05 15.14
C LEU A 80 -21.15 -4.44 16.61
N ALA A 81 -20.37 -3.66 17.36
CA ALA A 81 -20.18 -3.86 18.79
C ALA A 81 -21.50 -3.66 19.56
N GLU A 82 -22.26 -2.61 19.25
CA GLU A 82 -23.61 -2.41 19.81
C GLU A 82 -24.52 -3.62 19.57
N LYS A 83 -24.56 -4.12 18.34
CA LYS A 83 -25.32 -5.35 18.02
C LYS A 83 -24.85 -6.60 18.78
N CYS A 84 -23.57 -6.66 19.14
CA CYS A 84 -23.00 -7.80 19.87
C CYS A 84 -23.23 -7.73 21.39
N LEU A 85 -23.70 -6.59 21.91
CA LEU A 85 -24.15 -6.44 23.29
C LEU A 85 -25.54 -7.03 23.49
N ASP A 86 -26.38 -7.01 22.45
CA ASP A 86 -27.69 -7.64 22.49
C ASP A 86 -27.57 -9.18 22.56
N THR A 87 -28.23 -9.77 23.56
CA THR A 87 -28.16 -11.22 23.81
C THR A 87 -28.84 -12.07 22.73
N ASN A 88 -29.74 -11.46 21.97
CA ASN A 88 -30.47 -12.11 20.88
C ASN A 88 -29.95 -11.56 19.55
N LEU A 89 -28.87 -12.15 19.03
CA LEU A 89 -28.28 -11.81 17.72
C LEU A 89 -29.33 -11.92 16.61
N THR A 90 -29.99 -10.80 16.28
CA THR A 90 -31.17 -10.71 15.41
C THR A 90 -30.91 -11.14 13.97
N GLU A 91 -29.69 -10.93 13.48
CA GLU A 91 -29.26 -11.24 12.10
C GLU A 91 -28.59 -12.63 11.96
N GLY A 92 -28.47 -13.38 13.05
CA GLY A 92 -27.90 -14.73 13.09
C GLY A 92 -26.38 -14.78 13.26
N LYS A 93 -25.90 -15.80 14.00
CA LYS A 93 -24.49 -15.94 14.42
C LYS A 93 -23.47 -15.94 13.29
N LEU A 94 -23.78 -16.58 12.16
CA LEU A 94 -22.86 -16.69 11.02
C LEU A 94 -22.67 -15.34 10.32
N LYS A 95 -23.75 -14.57 10.18
CA LYS A 95 -23.69 -13.22 9.60
C LYS A 95 -22.88 -12.29 10.47
N THR A 96 -23.17 -12.25 11.78
CA THR A 96 -22.37 -11.48 12.75
C THR A 96 -20.89 -11.89 12.72
N GLN A 97 -20.59 -13.18 12.67
CA GLN A 97 -19.21 -13.66 12.56
C GLN A 97 -18.52 -13.16 11.28
N SER A 98 -19.20 -13.24 10.13
CA SER A 98 -18.67 -12.74 8.86
C SER A 98 -18.43 -11.23 8.91
N ASP A 99 -19.31 -10.47 9.56
CA ASP A 99 -19.17 -9.02 9.68
C ASP A 99 -17.99 -8.67 10.61
N ILE A 100 -17.81 -9.42 11.70
CA ILE A 100 -16.63 -9.28 12.60
C ILE A 100 -15.34 -9.58 11.82
N ASP A 101 -15.30 -10.63 11.02
CA ASP A 101 -14.13 -10.98 10.22
C ASP A 101 -13.83 -9.94 9.14
N SER A 102 -14.87 -9.36 8.53
CA SER A 102 -14.75 -8.24 7.59
C SER A 102 -14.13 -7.01 8.26
N ILE A 103 -14.61 -6.64 9.46
CA ILE A 103 -14.06 -5.51 10.22
C ILE A 103 -12.62 -5.77 10.65
N LEU A 104 -12.31 -6.97 11.14
CA LEU A 104 -10.94 -7.34 11.49
C LEU A 104 -10.01 -7.27 10.26
N ALA A 105 -10.46 -7.71 9.09
CA ALA A 105 -9.69 -7.59 7.85
C ALA A 105 -9.46 -6.12 7.46
N LYS A 106 -10.50 -5.28 7.51
CA LYS A 106 -10.40 -3.83 7.25
C LYS A 106 -9.45 -3.14 8.23
N LEU A 107 -9.55 -3.42 9.53
CA LEU A 107 -8.65 -2.87 10.56
C LEU A 107 -7.20 -3.28 10.33
N ASN A 108 -6.96 -4.56 10.01
CA ASN A 108 -5.61 -5.03 9.66
C ASN A 108 -5.06 -4.29 8.43
N GLN A 109 -5.90 -4.00 7.44
CA GLN A 109 -5.49 -3.26 6.25
C GLN A 109 -5.18 -1.79 6.60
N ASN A 110 -6.05 -1.12 7.35
CA ASN A 110 -5.83 0.26 7.78
C ASN A 110 -4.54 0.41 8.59
N VAL A 111 -4.25 -0.51 9.52
CA VAL A 111 -3.00 -0.50 10.31
C VAL A 111 -1.76 -0.64 9.42
N LYS A 112 -1.82 -1.51 8.39
CA LYS A 112 -0.74 -1.66 7.41
C LYS A 112 -0.58 -0.41 6.55
N ASP A 113 -1.68 0.18 6.10
CA ASP A 113 -1.65 1.37 5.25
C ASP A 113 -1.11 2.59 6.03
N CYS A 114 -1.46 2.72 7.31
CA CYS A 114 -0.85 3.68 8.23
C CYS A 114 0.67 3.46 8.34
N GLU A 115 1.11 2.22 8.53
CA GLU A 115 2.54 1.89 8.63
C GLU A 115 3.30 2.26 7.34
N VAL A 116 2.73 1.96 6.18
CA VAL A 116 3.30 2.34 4.87
C VAL A 116 3.41 3.87 4.75
N LEU A 117 2.36 4.60 5.12
CA LEU A 117 2.34 6.06 5.01
C LEU A 117 3.32 6.73 5.98
N ILE A 118 3.45 6.21 7.20
CA ILE A 118 4.43 6.71 8.19
C ILE A 118 5.86 6.44 7.71
N LYS A 119 6.15 5.21 7.25
CA LYS A 119 7.49 4.81 6.81
C LYS A 119 7.93 5.46 5.50
N SER A 120 6.99 5.90 4.66
CA SER A 120 7.33 6.51 3.37
C SER A 120 7.95 7.91 3.50
N GLY A 121 7.76 8.59 4.64
CA GLY A 121 8.25 9.96 4.86
C GLY A 121 7.55 11.02 4.00
N VAL A 122 6.52 10.67 3.21
CA VAL A 122 5.84 11.59 2.28
C VAL A 122 5.15 12.76 3.01
N LEU A 123 4.78 12.56 4.28
CA LEU A 123 4.22 13.62 5.12
C LEU A 123 5.29 14.62 5.61
N GLN A 124 6.56 14.24 5.66
CA GLN A 124 7.65 15.09 6.13
C GLN A 124 8.25 15.96 5.01
N ASP A 125 8.08 15.55 3.75
CA ASP A 125 8.66 16.20 2.57
C ASP A 125 8.12 17.62 2.31
N GLY A 126 6.94 17.98 2.84
CA GLY A 126 6.39 19.34 2.73
C GLY A 126 7.25 20.43 3.37
N ILE A 127 8.16 20.06 4.27
CA ILE A 127 9.06 20.99 4.98
C ILE A 127 10.35 21.27 4.17
N LEU A 128 10.70 20.42 3.19
CA LEU A 128 11.99 20.46 2.49
C LEU A 128 11.94 21.06 1.07
N SER A 129 10.77 21.48 0.60
CA SER A 129 10.53 21.92 -0.80
C SER A 129 11.25 23.22 -1.23
N GLY A 130 12.09 23.83 -0.40
CA GLY A 130 12.75 25.11 -0.70
C GLY A 130 14.13 25.03 -1.36
N SER A 131 14.85 23.90 -1.33
CA SER A 131 16.28 23.87 -1.73
C SER A 131 16.80 22.50 -2.20
N GLY A 132 15.93 21.65 -2.74
CA GLY A 132 16.32 20.32 -3.25
C GLY A 132 16.99 20.39 -4.62
N SER A 133 18.07 19.63 -4.83
CA SER A 133 18.58 19.37 -6.18
C SER A 133 17.50 18.67 -7.04
N LYS A 134 17.58 18.76 -8.38
CA LYS A 134 16.65 18.04 -9.28
C LYS A 134 16.53 16.55 -8.94
N ARG A 135 17.63 15.91 -8.52
CA ARG A 135 17.63 14.49 -8.10
C ARG A 135 16.87 14.25 -6.80
N GLU A 136 16.90 15.19 -5.88
CA GLU A 136 16.14 15.09 -4.62
C GLU A 136 14.65 15.15 -4.88
N LEU A 137 14.22 16.06 -5.76
CA LEU A 137 12.82 16.19 -6.16
C LEU A 137 12.31 14.91 -6.82
N VAL A 138 13.09 14.33 -7.74
CA VAL A 138 12.74 13.04 -8.37
C VAL A 138 12.68 11.91 -7.33
N ARG A 139 13.57 11.90 -6.33
CA ARG A 139 13.53 10.91 -5.26
C ARG A 139 12.27 11.04 -4.40
N ALA A 140 11.92 12.27 -3.99
CA ALA A 140 10.70 12.56 -3.25
C ALA A 140 9.45 12.18 -4.05
N GLU A 141 9.45 12.47 -5.36
CA GLU A 141 8.38 12.06 -6.26
C GLU A 141 8.23 10.54 -6.32
N PHE A 142 9.33 9.79 -6.48
CA PHE A 142 9.25 8.32 -6.44
C PHE A 142 8.76 7.78 -5.09
N ARG A 143 9.12 8.39 -3.96
CA ARG A 143 8.53 8.02 -2.65
C ARG A 143 7.03 8.23 -2.63
N ASN A 144 6.56 9.37 -3.13
CA ASN A 144 5.14 9.69 -3.22
C ASN A 144 4.40 8.68 -4.11
N LEU A 145 4.92 8.44 -5.32
CA LEU A 145 4.34 7.49 -6.28
C LEU A 145 4.33 6.07 -5.73
N ILE A 146 5.42 5.60 -5.13
CA ILE A 146 5.49 4.26 -4.49
C ILE A 146 4.45 4.13 -3.38
N THR A 147 4.25 5.17 -2.57
CA THR A 147 3.23 5.18 -1.52
C THR A 147 1.84 5.06 -2.13
N ARG A 148 1.53 5.85 -3.17
CA ARG A 148 0.26 5.75 -3.93
C ARG A 148 0.05 4.35 -4.51
N LEU A 149 1.08 3.74 -5.06
CA LEU A 149 1.02 2.40 -5.62
C LEU A 149 0.69 1.33 -4.59
N GLN A 150 1.00 1.54 -3.31
CA GLN A 150 0.70 0.61 -2.24
C GLN A 150 -0.70 0.83 -1.67
N ILE A 151 -1.02 2.06 -1.24
CA ILE A 151 -2.22 2.35 -0.43
C ILE A 151 -3.31 3.13 -1.17
N GLY A 152 -3.04 3.64 -2.37
CA GLY A 152 -4.00 4.45 -3.13
C GLY A 152 -5.16 3.65 -3.71
N SER A 153 -6.20 4.37 -4.15
CA SER A 153 -7.31 3.81 -4.94
C SER A 153 -6.82 3.24 -6.26
N THR A 154 -7.64 2.46 -6.96
CA THR A 154 -7.29 1.91 -8.28
C THR A 154 -6.94 3.02 -9.28
N GLU A 155 -7.70 4.12 -9.27
CA GLU A 155 -7.48 5.28 -10.12
C GLU A 155 -6.18 6.00 -9.75
N SER A 156 -5.92 6.19 -8.45
CA SER A 156 -4.68 6.78 -7.94
C SER A 156 -3.46 5.94 -8.30
N LYS A 157 -3.56 4.62 -8.17
CA LYS A 157 -2.53 3.65 -8.59
C LYS A 157 -2.28 3.72 -10.09
N ASN A 158 -3.33 3.82 -10.89
CA ASN A 158 -3.18 3.89 -12.34
C ASN A 158 -2.48 5.18 -12.79
N ALA A 159 -2.92 6.32 -12.26
CA ALA A 159 -2.28 7.61 -12.52
C ALA A 159 -0.83 7.63 -12.04
N ALA A 160 -0.54 7.06 -10.86
CA ALA A 160 0.82 6.93 -10.36
C ALA A 160 1.69 6.05 -11.27
N MET A 161 1.16 4.95 -11.83
CA MET A 161 1.85 4.12 -12.80
C MET A 161 2.19 4.88 -14.09
N ASP A 162 1.28 5.73 -14.58
CA ASP A 162 1.55 6.58 -15.75
C ASP A 162 2.72 7.53 -15.50
N THR A 163 2.75 8.17 -14.33
CA THR A 163 3.87 9.05 -13.94
C THR A 163 5.17 8.26 -13.77
N VAL A 164 5.13 7.09 -13.13
CA VAL A 164 6.31 6.21 -13.00
C VAL A 164 6.87 5.86 -14.37
N LEU A 165 6.03 5.42 -15.31
CA LEU A 165 6.44 5.08 -16.66
C LEU A 165 7.08 6.27 -17.39
N SER A 166 6.47 7.45 -17.31
CA SER A 166 7.04 8.67 -17.90
C SER A 166 8.45 8.93 -17.36
N LEU A 167 8.60 8.95 -16.03
CA LEU A 167 9.88 9.28 -15.39
C LEU A 167 10.99 8.29 -15.72
N ILE A 168 10.70 6.99 -15.72
CA ILE A 168 11.72 5.97 -16.02
C ILE A 168 12.04 5.85 -17.52
N GLN A 169 11.16 6.33 -18.41
CA GLN A 169 11.42 6.39 -19.85
C GLN A 169 12.34 7.56 -20.23
N GLU A 170 12.30 8.65 -19.47
CA GLU A 170 13.09 9.87 -19.74
C GLU A 170 14.60 9.70 -19.54
N ASP A 171 15.04 9.06 -18.44
CA ASP A 171 16.46 8.93 -18.10
C ASP A 171 16.72 7.64 -17.30
N ASP A 172 17.77 6.90 -17.65
CA ASP A 172 18.21 5.72 -16.90
C ASP A 172 18.65 6.07 -15.47
N LYS A 173 19.01 7.33 -15.19
CA LYS A 173 19.21 7.80 -13.80
C LYS A 173 17.92 7.76 -12.99
N ASN A 174 16.76 8.06 -13.60
CA ASN A 174 15.48 7.96 -12.92
C ASN A 174 15.13 6.50 -12.63
N VAL A 175 15.50 5.57 -13.53
CA VAL A 175 15.41 4.12 -13.26
C VAL A 175 16.19 3.77 -12.00
N MET A 176 17.45 4.24 -11.89
CA MET A 176 18.27 3.95 -10.70
C MET A 176 17.72 4.58 -9.42
N ILE A 177 17.14 5.78 -9.49
CA ILE A 177 16.47 6.40 -8.35
C ILE A 177 15.24 5.58 -7.94
N ALA A 178 14.39 5.18 -8.89
CA ALA A 178 13.19 4.39 -8.63
C ALA A 178 13.55 3.04 -7.97
N VAL A 179 14.57 2.36 -8.49
CA VAL A 179 15.08 1.10 -7.95
C VAL A 179 15.61 1.30 -6.53
N ALA A 180 16.40 2.35 -6.29
CA ALA A 180 16.89 2.68 -4.95
C ALA A 180 15.79 3.05 -3.95
N GLN A 181 14.63 3.55 -4.42
CA GLN A 181 13.45 3.79 -3.59
C GLN A 181 12.58 2.53 -3.38
N GLY A 182 12.94 1.39 -3.97
CA GLY A 182 12.23 0.12 -3.76
C GLY A 182 10.99 -0.07 -4.65
N ILE A 183 10.97 0.51 -5.85
CA ILE A 183 9.85 0.34 -6.79
C ILE A 183 9.63 -1.13 -7.21
N VAL A 184 10.70 -1.92 -7.31
CA VAL A 184 10.66 -3.28 -7.89
C VAL A 184 9.73 -4.24 -7.12
N PRO A 185 9.85 -4.42 -5.79
CA PRO A 185 8.91 -5.25 -5.04
C PRO A 185 7.45 -4.78 -5.12
N VAL A 186 7.23 -3.48 -5.31
CA VAL A 186 5.89 -2.91 -5.47
C VAL A 186 5.30 -3.33 -6.81
N LEU A 187 6.08 -3.18 -7.90
CA LEU A 187 5.67 -3.63 -9.24
C LEU A 187 5.41 -5.14 -9.27
N ALA A 188 6.25 -5.94 -8.62
CA ALA A 188 6.07 -7.39 -8.55
C ALA A 188 4.74 -7.77 -7.87
N ARG A 189 4.35 -7.09 -6.78
CA ARG A 189 3.04 -7.29 -6.15
C ARG A 189 1.88 -6.84 -7.04
N LEU A 190 2.02 -5.74 -7.78
CA LEU A 190 0.99 -5.28 -8.72
C LEU A 190 0.73 -6.28 -9.85
N LEU A 191 1.70 -7.12 -10.22
CA LEU A 191 1.48 -8.20 -11.18
C LEU A 191 0.56 -9.32 -10.65
N ASP A 192 0.49 -9.50 -9.34
CA ASP A 192 -0.36 -10.49 -8.68
C ASP A 192 -1.80 -9.98 -8.46
N CYS A 193 -2.02 -8.66 -8.57
CA CYS A 193 -3.34 -8.07 -8.44
C CYS A 193 -4.23 -8.42 -9.64
N ASN A 194 -5.31 -9.18 -9.40
CA ASN A 194 -6.28 -9.58 -10.43
C ASN A 194 -7.29 -8.47 -10.80
N SER A 195 -7.28 -7.33 -10.11
CA SER A 195 -8.34 -6.33 -10.19
C SER A 195 -8.21 -5.31 -11.32
N CYS A 196 -7.03 -5.17 -11.96
CA CYS A 196 -6.85 -4.20 -13.04
C CYS A 196 -5.78 -4.64 -14.05
N LEU A 197 -6.22 -5.00 -15.26
CA LEU A 197 -5.34 -5.42 -16.35
C LEU A 197 -4.41 -4.28 -16.80
N ASP A 198 -4.91 -3.05 -16.86
CA ASP A 198 -4.13 -1.86 -17.27
C ASP A 198 -2.92 -1.63 -16.35
N ILE A 199 -3.12 -1.62 -15.03
CA ILE A 199 -2.04 -1.49 -14.04
C ILE A 199 -1.04 -2.64 -14.17
N LYS A 200 -1.51 -3.86 -14.43
CA LYS A 200 -0.64 -5.03 -14.63
C LYS A 200 0.24 -4.85 -15.87
N GLU A 201 -0.31 -4.42 -17.00
CA GLU A 201 0.46 -4.15 -18.22
C GLU A 201 1.49 -3.04 -18.01
N LYS A 202 1.09 -1.94 -17.38
CA LYS A 202 2.00 -0.84 -17.01
C LYS A 202 3.12 -1.31 -16.10
N SER A 203 2.81 -2.21 -15.17
CA SER A 203 3.80 -2.78 -14.24
C SER A 203 4.82 -3.65 -14.95
N VAL A 204 4.39 -4.49 -15.89
CA VAL A 204 5.32 -5.29 -16.72
C VAL A 204 6.16 -4.38 -17.61
N ALA A 205 5.57 -3.33 -18.20
CA ALA A 205 6.30 -2.36 -19.00
C ALA A 205 7.38 -1.64 -18.17
N ALA A 206 7.07 -1.28 -16.92
CA ALA A 206 8.04 -0.68 -16.02
C ALA A 206 9.16 -1.65 -15.66
N ILE A 207 8.83 -2.90 -15.31
CA ILE A 207 9.81 -3.97 -15.05
C ILE A 207 10.71 -4.21 -16.26
N SER A 208 10.14 -4.22 -17.46
CA SER A 208 10.88 -4.34 -18.73
C SER A 208 11.84 -3.16 -18.95
N LYS A 209 11.43 -1.92 -18.68
CA LYS A 209 12.33 -0.77 -18.79
C LYS A 209 13.45 -0.84 -17.75
N ILE A 210 13.12 -1.22 -16.51
CA ILE A 210 14.12 -1.41 -15.45
C ILE A 210 15.15 -2.45 -15.89
N SER A 211 14.70 -3.60 -16.41
CA SER A 211 15.57 -4.72 -16.78
C SER A 211 16.57 -4.43 -17.90
N MET A 212 16.32 -3.38 -18.69
CA MET A 212 17.22 -2.92 -19.76
C MET A 212 18.40 -2.09 -19.22
N VAL A 213 18.35 -1.66 -17.96
CA VAL A 213 19.45 -0.94 -17.30
C VAL A 213 20.32 -1.93 -16.54
N ASP A 214 21.56 -2.15 -17.00
CA ASP A 214 22.45 -3.20 -16.45
C ASP A 214 22.63 -3.11 -14.93
N SER A 215 22.81 -1.89 -14.40
CA SER A 215 23.00 -1.66 -12.97
C SER A 215 21.78 -1.94 -12.11
N SER A 216 20.59 -2.15 -12.68
CA SER A 216 19.36 -2.44 -11.93
C SER A 216 19.05 -3.95 -11.85
N LYS A 217 19.64 -4.77 -12.74
CA LYS A 217 19.26 -6.18 -12.95
C LYS A 217 19.35 -7.01 -11.68
N HIS A 218 20.34 -6.75 -10.83
CA HIS A 218 20.52 -7.44 -9.55
C HIS A 218 19.30 -7.34 -8.63
N VAL A 219 18.56 -6.23 -8.65
CA VAL A 219 17.35 -6.05 -7.82
C VAL A 219 16.18 -6.87 -8.36
N LEU A 220 16.04 -6.98 -9.69
CA LEU A 220 15.04 -7.86 -10.30
C LEU A 220 15.30 -9.32 -9.97
N ILE A 221 16.58 -9.72 -9.92
CA ILE A 221 16.99 -11.07 -9.54
C ILE A 221 16.76 -11.33 -8.05
N ALA A 222 16.90 -10.31 -7.19
CA ALA A 222 16.61 -10.43 -5.76
C ALA A 222 15.12 -10.72 -5.47
N GLU A 223 14.19 -10.20 -6.29
CA GLU A 223 12.77 -10.63 -6.23
C GLU A 223 12.57 -12.11 -6.66
N GLY A 224 13.54 -12.65 -7.39
CA GLY A 224 13.73 -14.08 -7.60
C GLY A 224 12.55 -14.78 -8.27
N LEU A 225 12.15 -15.91 -7.68
CA LEU A 225 11.14 -16.82 -8.21
C LEU A 225 9.75 -16.18 -8.29
N LEU A 226 9.42 -15.23 -7.40
CA LEU A 226 8.11 -14.58 -7.41
C LEU A 226 7.90 -13.82 -8.71
N LEU A 227 8.83 -12.93 -9.04
CA LEU A 227 8.77 -12.13 -10.26
C LEU A 227 8.82 -13.02 -11.51
N LEU A 228 9.68 -14.04 -11.52
CA LEU A 228 9.76 -15.02 -12.61
C LEU A 228 8.42 -15.71 -12.86
N ASN A 229 7.76 -16.21 -11.82
CA ASN A 229 6.46 -16.87 -11.93
C ASN A 229 5.38 -15.93 -12.48
N GLN A 230 5.36 -14.67 -12.06
CA GLN A 230 4.40 -13.69 -12.57
C GLN A 230 4.64 -13.37 -14.05
N LEU A 231 5.90 -13.22 -14.46
CA LEU A 231 6.25 -12.99 -15.86
C LEU A 231 5.86 -14.19 -16.76
N ILE A 232 6.04 -15.43 -16.29
CA ILE A 232 5.60 -16.63 -17.02
C ILE A 232 4.07 -16.64 -17.17
N ARG A 233 3.32 -16.36 -16.11
CA ARG A 233 1.85 -16.28 -16.18
C ARG A 233 1.37 -15.23 -17.19
N ILE A 234 2.10 -14.12 -17.30
CA ILE A 234 1.82 -13.06 -18.28
C ILE A 234 2.13 -13.54 -19.71
N LEU A 235 3.17 -14.35 -19.93
CA LEU A 235 3.44 -14.96 -21.23
C LEU A 235 2.30 -15.89 -21.69
N GLU A 236 1.66 -16.57 -20.75
CA GLU A 236 0.54 -17.48 -21.05
C GLU A 236 -0.74 -16.69 -21.34
N SER A 237 -1.10 -15.74 -20.48
CA SER A 237 -2.44 -15.15 -20.43
C SER A 237 -2.54 -13.65 -20.76
N GLY A 238 -1.41 -12.95 -20.86
CA GLY A 238 -1.37 -11.50 -21.10
C GLY A 238 -1.69 -11.08 -22.53
N SER A 239 -1.88 -9.78 -22.75
CA SER A 239 -1.98 -9.21 -24.11
C SER A 239 -0.66 -9.36 -24.87
N TRP A 240 -0.69 -9.16 -26.19
CA TRP A 240 0.52 -9.15 -27.00
C TRP A 240 1.58 -8.17 -26.46
N PHE A 241 1.17 -6.97 -26.08
CA PHE A 241 2.04 -5.96 -25.48
C PHE A 241 2.66 -6.46 -24.17
N ALA A 242 1.85 -7.02 -23.27
CA ALA A 242 2.33 -7.56 -22.00
C ALA A 242 3.32 -8.72 -22.21
N LYS A 243 3.05 -9.60 -23.19
CA LYS A 243 3.93 -10.73 -23.54
C LYS A 243 5.28 -10.25 -24.06
N GLU A 244 5.30 -9.23 -24.94
CA GLU A 244 6.53 -8.62 -25.43
C GLU A 244 7.38 -8.07 -24.27
N LYS A 245 6.76 -7.27 -23.38
CA LYS A 245 7.46 -6.70 -22.22
C LYS A 245 7.93 -7.76 -21.24
N ALA A 246 7.14 -8.81 -21.01
CA ALA A 246 7.54 -9.93 -20.18
C ALA A 246 8.76 -10.67 -20.77
N CYS A 247 8.81 -10.89 -22.08
CA CYS A 247 9.97 -11.47 -22.76
C CYS A 247 11.24 -10.64 -22.56
N ILE A 248 11.16 -9.31 -22.70
CA ILE A 248 12.30 -8.41 -22.47
C ILE A 248 12.77 -8.50 -21.01
N ALA A 249 11.84 -8.48 -20.06
CA ALA A 249 12.15 -8.63 -18.64
C ALA A 249 12.87 -9.96 -18.35
N LEU A 250 12.39 -11.06 -18.94
CA LEU A 250 12.98 -12.40 -18.76
C LEU A 250 14.37 -12.56 -19.38
N GLN A 251 14.71 -11.79 -20.42
CA GLN A 251 16.05 -11.81 -21.00
C GLN A 251 17.11 -11.35 -19.98
N ALA A 252 16.77 -10.40 -19.09
CA ALA A 252 17.68 -9.97 -18.04
C ALA A 252 18.03 -11.10 -17.06
N PHE A 253 17.08 -11.99 -16.76
CA PHE A 253 17.33 -13.17 -15.91
C PHE A 253 18.22 -14.21 -16.61
N LYS A 254 18.02 -14.45 -17.92
CA LYS A 254 18.83 -15.40 -18.70
C LYS A 254 20.28 -14.95 -18.89
N LEU A 255 20.50 -13.65 -19.06
CA LEU A 255 21.84 -13.08 -19.25
C LEU A 255 22.67 -13.20 -17.97
N PHE A 256 22.05 -13.01 -16.80
CA PHE A 256 22.74 -13.14 -15.51
C PHE A 256 23.22 -14.58 -15.23
N GLU A 257 22.45 -15.61 -15.60
CA GLU A 257 22.88 -17.00 -15.49
C GLU A 257 24.17 -17.26 -16.30
N ARG A 258 24.31 -16.60 -17.46
CA ARG A 258 25.52 -16.71 -18.30
C ARG A 258 26.70 -15.93 -17.73
N GLU A 259 26.48 -14.72 -17.21
CA GLU A 259 27.52 -13.92 -16.55
C GLU A 259 28.06 -14.61 -15.28
N CYS A 260 27.18 -15.22 -14.47
CA CYS A 260 27.60 -15.98 -13.28
C CYS A 260 28.38 -17.24 -13.63
N LYS A 261 28.08 -17.89 -14.77
CA LYS A 261 28.86 -19.05 -15.26
C LYS A 261 30.18 -18.63 -15.94
N GLY A 262 30.27 -17.40 -16.45
CA GLY A 262 31.47 -16.86 -17.11
C GLY A 262 32.56 -16.37 -16.15
N ASN A 263 32.24 -16.12 -14.88
CA ASN A 263 33.20 -15.63 -13.87
C ASN A 263 33.94 -16.75 -13.09
N TRP A 264 33.87 -18.00 -13.56
CA TRP A 264 34.58 -19.15 -12.97
C TRP A 264 35.40 -19.97 -13.99
N VAL A 265 35.90 -19.33 -15.05
CA VAL A 265 36.87 -19.93 -15.98
C VAL A 265 38.11 -19.04 -16.09
#